data_AF-A0A401GA69-F1
#
_entry.id   AF-A0A401GA69-F1
#
_cell.length_a   1.000
_cell.length_b   1.000
_cell.length_c   1.000
_cell.angle_alpha   90.00
_cell.angle_beta   90.00
_cell.angle_gamma   90.00
#
_symmetry.space_group_name_H-M   'P 1'
#
loop_
_entity.id
_entity.type
_entity.pdbx_description
1 polymer ?
#
loop_
_entity_poly.entity_id
_entity_poly.type
_entity_poly.pdbx_seq_one_letter_code
_entity_poly.pdbx_strand_id
1 'polypeptide(L)'
;MGVQMVARPLAASSGVVVRACQVPSSTYVGSPNIGCVASYFSTNSALRAPSRKKPDLEGVPIIENPPPDVVLLLLEGRAATCAGELSQRVIFGRNPTPELYYRGIVTNIRLMSHYMNTVDRDEFRSSTVEDGSPIARGRKAYITFARVADRWMNEAFSILPPGPVDPELADTLYYFRMNSQLIDLYEQGDKIPPPRPAWTDICDAIVLASHVAHDPLDGAAGGVPWNEALYDVTVTPREPDERK
;
A
#
# COMPACT_ATOMS: atom_id res chain seq x y z
N MET A 1 20.32 -30.53 -63.85
CA MET A 1 20.65 -31.37 -62.68
C MET A 1 20.65 -30.47 -61.45
N GLY A 2 19.55 -30.44 -60.70
CA GLY A 2 19.43 -29.63 -59.48
C GLY A 2 19.31 -30.57 -58.29
N VAL A 3 20.33 -30.57 -57.42
CA VAL A 3 20.32 -31.35 -56.18
C VAL A 3 19.82 -30.45 -55.06
N GLN A 4 18.72 -30.90 -54.45
CA GLN A 4 17.98 -30.30 -53.34
C GLN A 4 18.84 -30.27 -52.07
N MET A 5 19.00 -29.09 -51.46
CA MET A 5 19.50 -28.97 -50.09
C MET A 5 18.38 -29.31 -49.10
N VAL A 6 18.60 -30.34 -48.29
CA VAL A 6 17.74 -30.76 -47.19
C VAL A 6 18.13 -29.96 -45.95
N ALA A 7 17.25 -29.07 -45.48
CA ALA A 7 17.33 -28.50 -44.14
C ALA A 7 16.45 -29.34 -43.20
N ARG A 8 17.08 -29.99 -42.21
CA ARG A 8 16.38 -30.67 -41.11
C ARG A 8 16.01 -29.64 -40.03
N PRO A 9 14.74 -29.56 -39.59
CA PRO A 9 14.36 -28.78 -38.42
C PRO A 9 14.72 -29.55 -37.14
N LEU A 10 15.35 -28.86 -36.18
CA LEU A 10 15.51 -29.35 -34.81
C LEU A 10 14.16 -29.33 -34.10
N ALA A 11 13.87 -30.45 -33.46
CA ALA A 11 12.59 -30.80 -32.87
C ALA A 11 12.16 -29.85 -31.75
N ALA A 12 10.86 -29.55 -31.76
CA ALA A 12 10.12 -29.01 -30.64
C ALA A 12 10.13 -30.00 -29.46
N SER A 13 10.31 -29.47 -28.25
CA SER A 13 9.77 -30.07 -27.02
C SER A 13 9.08 -28.96 -26.22
N SER A 14 7.89 -28.62 -26.70
CA SER A 14 6.91 -27.82 -25.98
C SER A 14 6.20 -28.72 -24.96
N GLY A 15 6.07 -28.26 -23.71
CA GLY A 15 5.24 -28.96 -22.74
C GLY A 15 5.37 -28.53 -21.29
N VAL A 16 5.48 -27.24 -20.98
CA VAL A 16 5.15 -26.77 -19.62
C VAL A 16 3.64 -26.58 -19.57
N VAL A 17 2.96 -27.52 -18.89
CA VAL A 17 1.55 -27.40 -18.54
C VAL A 17 1.44 -26.36 -17.43
N VAL A 18 1.16 -25.11 -17.79
CA VAL A 18 0.70 -24.11 -16.84
C VAL A 18 -0.77 -24.43 -16.57
N ARG A 19 -1.05 -25.10 -15.45
CA ARG A 19 -2.41 -25.15 -14.90
C ARG A 19 -2.73 -23.75 -14.40
N ALA A 20 -3.44 -22.99 -15.23
CA ALA A 20 -4.21 -21.86 -14.74
C ALA A 20 -5.16 -22.41 -13.66
N CYS A 21 -5.00 -21.98 -12.41
CA CYS A 21 -6.04 -22.14 -11.43
C CYS A 21 -7.24 -21.34 -11.94
N GLN A 22 -8.23 -22.05 -12.49
CA GLN A 22 -9.55 -21.50 -12.72
C GLN A 22 -10.08 -21.10 -11.34
N VAL A 23 -10.06 -19.81 -11.05
CA VAL A 23 -10.94 -19.23 -10.04
C VAL A 23 -12.35 -19.56 -10.52
N PRO A 24 -13.17 -20.32 -9.76
CA PRO A 24 -14.52 -20.60 -10.20
C PRO A 24 -15.25 -19.28 -10.34
N SER A 25 -15.86 -19.06 -11.51
CA SER A 25 -16.85 -18.01 -11.73
C SER A 25 -18.02 -18.27 -10.77
N SER A 26 -17.92 -17.70 -9.57
CA SER A 26 -19.01 -17.74 -8.60
C SER A 26 -20.08 -16.78 -9.07
N THR A 27 -21.21 -17.36 -9.48
CA THR A 27 -22.48 -16.69 -9.62
C THR A 27 -22.77 -15.87 -8.37
N TYR A 28 -23.01 -14.59 -8.58
CA TYR A 28 -23.41 -13.62 -7.58
C TYR A 28 -24.76 -14.03 -6.99
N VAL A 29 -24.74 -14.71 -5.83
CA VAL A 29 -25.94 -14.95 -5.03
C VAL A 29 -25.55 -14.83 -3.56
N GLY A 30 -26.08 -13.81 -2.89
CA GLY A 30 -26.07 -13.67 -1.45
C GLY A 30 -25.16 -12.54 -0.95
N SER A 31 -25.77 -11.39 -0.66
CA SER A 31 -25.18 -10.37 0.20
C SER A 31 -24.61 -11.00 1.47
N PRO A 32 -23.33 -10.81 1.80
CA PRO A 32 -22.93 -10.84 3.18
C PRO A 32 -23.42 -9.54 3.82
N ASN A 33 -24.22 -9.67 4.88
CA ASN A 33 -24.48 -8.58 5.81
C ASN A 33 -23.14 -7.96 6.22
N ILE A 34 -22.79 -6.81 5.64
CA ILE A 34 -21.77 -5.91 6.17
C ILE A 34 -22.43 -5.26 7.39
N GLY A 35 -22.48 -6.03 8.48
CA GLY A 35 -22.88 -5.55 9.78
C GLY A 35 -21.89 -4.47 10.21
N CYS A 36 -22.40 -3.26 10.43
CA CYS A 36 -21.86 -2.19 11.26
C CYS A 36 -20.43 -2.43 11.77
N VAL A 37 -19.46 -2.10 10.94
CA VAL A 37 -18.02 -2.16 11.23
C VAL A 37 -17.69 -0.91 12.05
N ALA A 38 -17.96 -0.97 13.35
CA ALA A 38 -17.70 0.11 14.29
C ALA A 38 -16.19 0.37 14.40
N SER A 39 -15.78 1.62 14.16
CA SER A 39 -14.54 2.29 14.61
C SER A 39 -13.25 1.43 14.60
N TYR A 40 -12.61 1.30 13.44
CA TYR A 40 -11.25 0.74 13.31
C TYR A 40 -10.15 1.80 13.48
N PHE A 41 -10.50 3.02 13.91
CA PHE A 41 -9.55 4.04 14.32
C PHE A 41 -8.99 3.74 15.72
N SER A 42 -8.39 2.55 15.88
CA SER A 42 -7.63 2.23 17.08
C SER A 42 -6.31 2.98 17.05
N THR A 43 -6.09 3.84 18.05
CA THR A 43 -4.88 4.63 18.28
C THR A 43 -3.70 3.82 18.84
N ASN A 44 -3.75 2.48 18.78
CA ASN A 44 -2.80 1.62 19.49
C ASN A 44 -1.50 1.28 18.76
N SER A 45 -1.19 1.88 17.61
CA SER A 45 0.12 1.72 16.96
C SER A 45 1.22 2.60 17.56
N ALA A 46 1.13 2.95 18.84
CA ALA A 46 2.19 3.58 19.63
C ALA A 46 2.85 2.56 20.56
N LEU A 47 3.24 1.39 20.04
CA LEU A 47 4.15 0.50 20.76
C LEU A 47 5.54 1.11 20.71
N ARG A 48 5.93 1.74 21.84
CA ARG A 48 7.28 2.20 22.16
C ARG A 48 8.33 1.20 21.65
N ALA A 49 9.00 1.53 20.55
CA ALA A 49 10.28 0.93 20.24
C ALA A 49 11.28 1.36 21.34
N PRO A 50 12.14 0.46 21.85
CA PRO A 50 13.17 0.85 22.80
C PRO A 50 14.06 1.92 22.15
N SER A 51 14.16 3.06 22.82
CA SER A 51 14.97 4.22 22.42
C SER A 51 16.43 3.79 22.20
N ARG A 52 16.77 3.42 20.97
CA ARG A 52 18.15 3.31 20.50
C ARG A 52 18.57 4.68 20.02
N LYS A 53 19.73 5.14 20.49
CA LYS A 53 20.31 6.47 20.24
C LYS A 53 20.11 6.90 18.78
N LYS A 54 19.36 7.99 18.57
CA LYS A 54 19.29 8.71 17.28
C LYS A 54 20.72 9.09 16.88
N PRO A 55 21.11 8.97 15.59
CA PRO A 55 22.37 9.54 15.14
C PRO A 55 22.33 11.06 15.29
N ASP A 56 23.49 11.67 15.48
CA ASP A 56 23.65 13.11 15.27
C ASP A 56 23.54 13.40 13.77
N LEU A 57 22.35 13.81 13.32
CA LEU A 57 22.19 14.50 12.04
C LEU A 57 22.39 16.00 12.29
N GLU A 58 23.62 16.38 12.62
CA GLU A 58 23.97 17.80 12.83
C GLU A 58 23.61 18.63 11.58
N GLY A 59 22.74 19.62 11.77
CA GLY A 59 22.45 20.65 10.76
C GLY A 59 21.20 20.45 9.90
N VAL A 60 20.47 19.34 10.02
CA VAL A 60 19.15 19.20 9.35
C VAL A 60 18.06 19.61 10.35
N PRO A 61 17.27 20.66 10.09
CA PRO A 61 16.17 21.03 10.99
C PRO A 61 15.15 19.89 11.00
N ILE A 62 15.03 19.21 12.14
CA ILE A 62 13.95 18.27 12.40
C ILE A 62 12.70 19.12 12.63
N ILE A 63 11.76 19.08 11.68
CA ILE A 63 10.46 19.72 11.86
C ILE A 63 9.64 18.81 12.76
N GLU A 64 9.56 19.15 14.05
CA GLU A 64 8.63 18.51 14.97
C GLU A 64 7.21 18.95 14.63
N ASN A 65 6.30 17.99 14.39
CA ASN A 65 4.89 18.22 14.02
C ASN A 65 4.72 19.11 12.77
N PRO A 66 5.12 18.63 11.57
CA PRO A 66 4.92 19.38 10.33
C PRO A 66 3.42 19.67 10.10
N PRO A 67 3.09 20.85 9.55
CA PRO A 67 1.70 21.19 9.24
C PRO A 67 1.15 20.27 8.13
N PRO A 68 -0.19 20.11 8.03
CA PRO A 68 -0.80 19.11 7.17
C PRO A 68 -0.47 19.26 5.68
N ASP A 69 -0.27 20.50 5.23
CA ASP A 69 0.14 20.85 3.87
C ASP A 69 1.55 20.37 3.53
N VAL A 70 2.49 20.47 4.48
CA VAL A 70 3.85 19.92 4.32
C VAL A 70 3.82 18.40 4.24
N VAL A 71 3.04 17.75 5.11
CA VAL A 71 2.89 16.28 5.07
C VAL A 71 2.21 15.83 3.77
N LEU A 72 1.21 16.58 3.29
CA LEU A 72 0.56 16.32 2.01
C LEU A 72 1.54 16.41 0.84
N LEU A 73 2.39 17.45 0.79
CA LEU A 73 3.40 17.58 -0.27
C LEU A 73 4.37 16.39 -0.29
N LEU A 74 4.76 15.88 0.88
CA LEU A 74 5.60 14.70 1.01
C LEU A 74 4.88 13.44 0.55
N LEU A 75 3.60 13.29 0.94
CA LEU A 75 2.72 12.21 0.52
C LEU A 75 2.56 12.18 -1.01
N GLU A 76 2.29 13.33 -1.62
CA GLU A 76 2.14 13.50 -3.07
C GLU A 76 3.45 13.22 -3.82
N GLY A 77 4.57 13.80 -3.36
CA GLY A 77 5.88 13.59 -3.96
C GLY A 77 6.31 12.11 -3.91
N ARG A 78 6.04 11.44 -2.78
CA ARG A 78 6.31 10.01 -2.63
C ARG A 78 5.39 9.17 -3.52
N ALA A 79 4.09 9.47 -3.58
CA ALA A 79 3.14 8.77 -4.45
C ALA A 79 3.52 8.89 -5.93
N ALA A 80 3.87 10.10 -6.38
CA ALA A 80 4.33 10.36 -7.73
C ALA A 80 5.62 9.60 -8.06
N THR A 81 6.55 9.55 -7.10
CA THR A 81 7.77 8.74 -7.24
C THR A 81 7.40 7.26 -7.38
N CYS A 82 6.59 6.70 -6.48
CA CYS A 82 6.27 5.27 -6.49
C CYS A 82 5.41 4.80 -7.69
N ALA A 83 4.64 5.69 -8.33
CA ALA A 83 3.71 5.31 -9.39
C ALA A 83 4.38 4.68 -10.63
N GLY A 84 5.58 5.13 -11.01
CA GLY A 84 6.27 4.71 -12.24
C GLY A 84 7.16 3.47 -12.11
N GLU A 85 7.24 2.62 -13.15
CA GLU A 85 8.15 1.47 -13.21
C GLU A 85 9.63 1.87 -13.18
N LEU A 86 9.99 2.96 -13.86
CA LEU A 86 11.35 3.51 -13.81
C LEU A 86 11.76 3.89 -12.38
N SER A 87 10.80 4.33 -11.58
CA SER A 87 11.04 4.75 -10.21
C SER A 87 11.33 3.58 -9.27
N GLN A 88 10.85 2.38 -9.58
CA GLN A 88 11.16 1.18 -8.79
C GLN A 88 12.66 0.86 -8.84
N ARG A 89 13.30 1.05 -10.00
CA ARG A 89 14.77 0.96 -10.12
C ARG A 89 15.49 2.06 -9.38
N VAL A 90 14.89 3.25 -9.28
CA VAL A 90 15.44 4.37 -8.49
C VAL A 90 15.31 4.09 -6.99
N ILE A 91 14.19 3.50 -6.55
CA ILE A 91 13.90 3.26 -5.14
C ILE A 91 14.67 2.03 -4.61
N PHE A 92 14.67 0.92 -5.35
CA PHE A 92 15.21 -0.36 -4.88
C PHE A 92 16.50 -0.78 -5.59
N GLY A 93 16.94 -0.05 -6.61
CA GLY A 93 18.11 -0.41 -7.42
C GLY A 93 17.80 -1.46 -8.49
N ARG A 94 18.86 -2.09 -9.03
CA ARG A 94 18.76 -3.02 -10.17
C ARG A 94 18.27 -4.42 -9.80
N ASN A 95 18.52 -4.85 -8.57
CA ASN A 95 18.22 -6.21 -8.07
C ASN A 95 17.42 -6.11 -6.76
N PRO A 96 16.14 -5.73 -6.83
CA PRO A 96 15.31 -5.63 -5.64
C PRO A 96 15.09 -7.01 -5.01
N THR A 97 15.07 -7.08 -3.68
CA THR A 97 14.70 -8.27 -2.92
C THR A 97 13.27 -8.14 -2.40
N PRO A 98 12.58 -9.24 -2.02
CA PRO A 98 11.25 -9.17 -1.41
C PRO A 98 11.19 -8.22 -0.21
N GLU A 99 12.21 -8.26 0.65
CA GLU A 99 12.30 -7.44 1.86
C GLU A 99 12.34 -5.93 1.55
N LEU A 100 12.97 -5.54 0.43
CA LEU A 100 12.98 -4.14 -0.02
C LEU A 100 11.58 -3.67 -0.43
N TYR A 101 10.79 -4.51 -1.10
CA TYR A 101 9.40 -4.19 -1.41
C TYR A 101 8.57 -4.06 -0.14
N TYR A 102 8.67 -5.02 0.79
CA TYR A 102 7.94 -4.99 2.06
C TYR A 102 8.26 -3.71 2.84
N ARG A 103 9.55 -3.36 2.95
CA ARG A 103 9.98 -2.11 3.59
C ARG A 103 9.41 -0.87 2.91
N GLY A 104 9.40 -0.85 1.57
CA GLY A 104 8.80 0.22 0.79
C GLY A 104 7.32 0.40 1.09
N ILE A 105 6.57 -0.70 1.20
CA ILE A 105 5.15 -0.69 1.54
C ILE A 105 4.94 -0.18 2.96
N VAL A 106 5.67 -0.70 3.95
CA VAL A 106 5.57 -0.25 5.36
C VAL A 106 5.87 1.24 5.48
N THR A 107 6.88 1.73 4.75
CA THR A 107 7.20 3.16 4.71
C THR A 107 6.03 3.99 4.19
N ASN A 108 5.37 3.54 3.13
CA ASN A 108 4.19 4.22 2.60
C ASN A 108 3.01 4.17 3.59
N ILE A 109 2.79 3.03 4.27
CA ILE A 109 1.77 2.89 5.33
C ILE A 109 2.00 3.89 6.46
N ARG A 110 3.25 4.04 6.92
CA ARG A 110 3.60 5.00 7.98
C ARG A 110 3.36 6.44 7.54
N LEU A 111 3.71 6.79 6.30
CA LEU A 111 3.47 8.14 5.76
C LEU A 111 1.98 8.44 5.63
N MET A 112 1.18 7.47 5.16
CA MET A 112 -0.28 7.55 5.15
C MET A 112 -0.83 7.78 6.57
N SER A 113 -0.44 6.92 7.52
CA SER A 113 -0.86 7.05 8.93
C SER A 113 -0.50 8.43 9.51
N HIS A 114 0.69 8.95 9.21
CA HIS A 114 1.09 10.27 9.64
C HIS A 114 0.18 11.36 9.08
N TYR A 115 -0.10 11.35 7.76
CA TYR A 115 -1.02 12.31 7.15
C TYR A 115 -2.42 12.29 7.80
N MET A 116 -2.96 11.09 8.09
CA MET A 116 -4.25 10.94 8.78
C MET A 116 -4.28 11.41 10.23
N ASN A 117 -3.12 11.65 10.84
CA ASN A 117 -3.00 12.27 12.15
C ASN A 117 -2.94 13.81 12.06
N THR A 118 -2.73 14.36 10.87
CA THR A 118 -2.66 15.81 10.64
C THR A 118 -3.98 16.42 10.14
N VAL A 119 -4.91 15.60 9.64
CA VAL A 119 -6.19 16.05 9.08
C VAL A 119 -7.38 15.54 9.88
N ASP A 120 -8.55 16.16 9.72
CA ASP A 120 -9.80 15.61 10.23
C ASP A 120 -10.13 14.32 9.45
N ARG A 121 -10.23 13.21 10.19
CA ARG A 121 -10.40 11.88 9.61
C ARG A 121 -11.80 11.66 9.05
N ASP A 122 -12.82 12.23 9.70
CA ASP A 122 -14.20 12.10 9.26
C ASP A 122 -14.43 12.95 8.01
N GLU A 123 -13.84 14.14 7.97
CA GLU A 123 -13.80 14.97 6.77
C GLU A 123 -13.08 14.21 5.64
N PHE A 124 -11.87 13.71 5.88
CA PHE A 124 -11.12 12.96 4.87
C PHE A 124 -11.90 11.74 4.34
N ARG A 125 -12.59 11.01 5.21
CA ARG A 125 -13.33 9.79 4.89
C ARG A 125 -14.66 10.05 4.17
N SER A 126 -15.38 11.11 4.50
CA SER A 126 -16.82 11.22 4.14
C SER A 126 -17.23 12.52 3.44
N SER A 127 -16.37 13.54 3.41
CA SER A 127 -16.74 14.81 2.79
C SER A 127 -16.85 14.71 1.26
N THR A 128 -17.75 15.50 0.69
CA THR A 128 -17.70 15.88 -0.72
C THR A 128 -16.55 16.87 -0.89
N VAL A 129 -15.63 16.60 -1.82
CA VAL A 129 -14.42 17.39 -1.99
C VAL A 129 -14.39 18.04 -3.36
N GLU A 130 -13.86 19.26 -3.40
CA GLU A 130 -13.56 19.93 -4.67
C GLU A 130 -12.29 19.34 -5.30
N ASP A 131 -12.27 19.27 -6.62
CA ASP A 131 -11.10 18.81 -7.37
C ASP A 131 -9.89 19.71 -7.08
N GLY A 132 -8.76 19.08 -6.75
CA GLY A 132 -7.52 19.80 -6.40
C GLY A 132 -7.45 20.32 -4.96
N SER A 133 -8.52 20.19 -4.17
CA SER A 133 -8.48 20.47 -2.73
C SER A 133 -7.44 19.58 -2.01
N PRO A 134 -6.92 20.01 -0.84
CA PRO A 134 -5.97 19.21 -0.07
C PRO A 134 -6.46 17.79 0.21
N ILE A 135 -7.74 17.63 0.56
CA ILE A 135 -8.35 16.32 0.80
C ILE A 135 -8.38 15.50 -0.50
N ALA A 136 -8.89 16.05 -1.61
CA ALA A 136 -8.93 15.33 -2.89
C ALA A 136 -7.53 14.85 -3.34
N ARG A 137 -6.50 15.66 -3.14
CA ARG A 137 -5.11 15.30 -3.42
C ARG A 137 -4.60 14.18 -2.51
N GLY A 138 -4.89 14.25 -1.20
CA GLY A 138 -4.58 13.18 -0.26
C GLY A 138 -5.28 11.86 -0.63
N ARG A 139 -6.56 11.90 -1.02
CA ARG A 139 -7.33 10.73 -1.49
C ARG A 139 -6.68 10.09 -2.72
N LYS A 140 -6.21 10.91 -3.67
CA LYS A 140 -5.47 10.44 -4.86
C LYS A 140 -4.14 9.76 -4.49
N ALA A 141 -3.41 10.31 -3.52
CA ALA A 141 -2.16 9.70 -3.04
C ALA A 141 -2.44 8.33 -2.38
N TYR A 142 -3.52 8.21 -1.61
CA TYR A 142 -3.96 6.93 -1.00
C TYR A 142 -4.26 5.86 -2.04
N ILE A 143 -5.05 6.20 -3.07
CA ILE A 143 -5.33 5.31 -4.20
C ILE A 143 -4.02 4.85 -4.87
N THR A 144 -3.09 5.80 -5.07
CA THR A 144 -1.79 5.51 -5.67
C THR A 144 -0.99 4.52 -4.82
N PHE A 145 -0.92 4.71 -3.49
CA PHE A 145 -0.20 3.80 -2.61
C PHE A 145 -0.84 2.42 -2.53
N ALA A 146 -2.17 2.32 -2.53
CA ALA A 146 -2.85 1.03 -2.55
C ALA A 146 -2.48 0.21 -3.81
N ARG A 147 -2.49 0.86 -4.98
CA ARG A 147 -2.08 0.23 -6.25
C ARG A 147 -0.59 -0.15 -6.26
N VAL A 148 0.26 0.72 -5.71
CA VAL A 148 1.69 0.45 -5.56
C VAL A 148 1.92 -0.75 -4.66
N ALA A 149 1.19 -0.87 -3.54
CA ALA A 149 1.31 -1.98 -2.61
C ALA A 149 0.92 -3.32 -3.26
N ASP A 150 -0.19 -3.38 -4.00
CA ASP A 150 -0.59 -4.56 -4.78
C ASP A 150 0.53 -4.95 -5.76
N ARG A 151 1.01 -4.01 -6.58
CA ARG A 151 2.09 -4.28 -7.55
C ARG A 151 3.36 -4.78 -6.87
N TRP A 152 3.85 -4.09 -5.85
CA TRP A 152 5.09 -4.45 -5.15
C TRP A 152 4.97 -5.78 -4.40
N MET A 153 3.80 -6.13 -3.86
CA MET A 153 3.58 -7.46 -3.28
C MET A 153 3.64 -8.56 -4.33
N ASN A 154 3.00 -8.36 -5.50
CA ASN A 154 3.08 -9.33 -6.60
C ASN A 154 4.52 -9.53 -7.07
N GLU A 155 5.29 -8.44 -7.18
CA GLU A 155 6.71 -8.51 -7.56
C GLU A 155 7.56 -9.23 -6.52
N ALA A 156 7.36 -8.94 -5.24
CA ALA A 156 8.04 -9.64 -4.15
C ALA A 156 7.78 -11.15 -4.21
N PHE A 157 6.52 -11.55 -4.41
CA PHE A 157 6.12 -12.96 -4.52
C PHE A 157 6.70 -13.65 -5.76
N SER A 158 6.90 -12.90 -6.85
CA SER A 158 7.51 -13.43 -8.07
C SER A 158 9.01 -13.78 -7.91
N ILE A 159 9.66 -13.21 -6.89
CA ILE A 159 11.09 -13.43 -6.59
C ILE A 159 11.29 -14.58 -5.59
N LEU A 160 10.28 -14.86 -4.76
CA LEU A 160 10.36 -15.91 -3.76
C LEU A 160 10.55 -17.30 -4.39
N PRO A 161 11.37 -18.17 -3.78
CA PRO A 161 11.50 -19.53 -4.25
C PRO A 161 10.17 -20.28 -4.13
N PRO A 162 9.92 -21.28 -5.00
CA PRO A 162 8.71 -22.09 -4.91
C PRO A 162 8.67 -22.82 -3.56
N GLY A 163 7.60 -22.59 -2.79
CA GLY A 163 7.44 -23.12 -1.45
C GLY A 163 6.20 -22.54 -0.76
N PRO A 164 5.87 -23.03 0.45
CA PRO A 164 4.81 -22.43 1.25
C PRO A 164 5.21 -20.99 1.63
N VAL A 165 4.35 -20.05 1.28
CA VAL A 165 4.47 -18.65 1.70
C VAL A 165 3.85 -18.51 3.09
N ASP A 166 4.38 -17.59 3.89
CA ASP A 166 3.76 -17.19 5.15
C ASP A 166 2.28 -16.82 4.92
N PRO A 167 1.33 -17.47 5.62
CA PRO A 167 -0.09 -17.19 5.50
C PRO A 167 -0.43 -15.71 5.71
N GLU A 168 0.24 -15.01 6.63
CA GLU A 168 -0.05 -13.60 6.92
C GLU A 168 0.38 -12.68 5.76
N LEU A 169 1.47 -13.03 5.06
CA LEU A 169 1.89 -12.33 3.84
C LEU A 169 0.96 -12.63 2.66
N ALA A 170 0.43 -13.85 2.58
CA ALA A 170 -0.54 -14.23 1.56
C ALA A 170 -1.86 -13.48 1.75
N ASP A 171 -2.34 -13.35 2.99
CA ASP A 171 -3.52 -12.55 3.34
C ASP A 171 -3.29 -11.06 3.01
N THR A 172 -2.10 -10.54 3.31
CA THR A 172 -1.71 -9.17 2.94
C THR A 172 -1.82 -8.92 1.43
N LEU A 173 -1.29 -9.83 0.61
CA LEU A 173 -1.41 -9.77 -0.85
C LEU A 173 -2.89 -9.79 -1.29
N TYR A 174 -3.72 -10.64 -0.68
CA TYR A 174 -5.15 -10.71 -0.95
C TYR A 174 -5.84 -9.36 -0.69
N TYR A 175 -5.61 -8.73 0.47
CA TYR A 175 -6.25 -7.45 0.79
C TYR A 175 -5.83 -6.32 -0.14
N PHE A 176 -4.54 -6.21 -0.50
CA PHE A 176 -4.12 -5.20 -1.47
C PHE A 176 -4.71 -5.45 -2.86
N ARG A 177 -4.81 -6.71 -3.27
CA ARG A 177 -5.45 -7.07 -4.54
C ARG A 177 -6.92 -6.69 -4.56
N MET A 178 -7.64 -6.94 -3.48
CA MET A 178 -9.04 -6.53 -3.31
C MET A 178 -9.19 -5.01 -3.35
N ASN A 179 -8.28 -4.26 -2.73
CA ASN A 179 -8.28 -2.80 -2.80
C ASN A 179 -8.12 -2.28 -4.22
N SER A 180 -7.16 -2.81 -4.99
CA SER A 180 -6.98 -2.44 -6.40
C SER A 180 -8.26 -2.66 -7.21
N GLN A 181 -8.91 -3.81 -7.04
CA GLN A 181 -10.16 -4.13 -7.74
C GLN A 181 -11.31 -3.19 -7.34
N LEU A 182 -11.43 -2.88 -6.04
CA LEU A 182 -12.45 -1.96 -5.56
C LEU A 182 -12.22 -0.53 -6.08
N ILE A 183 -10.96 -0.09 -6.13
CA ILE A 183 -10.56 1.19 -6.74
C ILE A 183 -10.93 1.20 -8.23
N ASP A 184 -10.66 0.13 -8.97
CA ASP A 184 -11.01 0.04 -10.39
C ASP A 184 -12.53 0.15 -10.61
N LEU A 185 -13.35 -0.42 -9.72
CA LEU A 185 -14.81 -0.28 -9.76
C LEU A 185 -15.25 1.15 -9.42
N TYR A 186 -14.63 1.78 -8.42
CA TYR A 186 -14.89 3.18 -8.06
C TYR A 186 -14.57 4.15 -9.21
N GLU A 187 -13.42 4.00 -9.85
CA GLU A 187 -12.99 4.85 -10.97
C GLU A 187 -13.83 4.66 -12.24
N GLN A 188 -14.55 3.54 -12.37
CA GLN A 188 -15.52 3.34 -13.45
C GLN A 188 -16.77 4.20 -13.31
N GLY A 189 -17.08 4.69 -12.10
CA GLY A 189 -18.16 5.66 -11.86
C GLY A 189 -19.52 5.21 -12.39
N ASP A 190 -20.16 6.02 -13.25
CA ASP A 190 -21.47 5.72 -13.86
C ASP A 190 -21.48 4.52 -14.82
N LYS A 191 -20.31 3.94 -15.14
CA LYS A 191 -20.23 2.81 -16.09
C LYS A 191 -20.66 1.47 -15.49
N ILE A 192 -20.79 1.36 -14.17
CA ILE A 192 -21.22 0.14 -13.47
C ILE A 192 -22.62 0.31 -12.85
N PRO A 193 -23.44 -0.76 -12.81
CA PRO A 193 -24.76 -0.71 -12.20
C PRO A 193 -24.67 -0.51 -10.68
N PRO A 194 -25.68 0.13 -10.04
CA PRO A 194 -25.76 0.22 -8.58
C PRO A 194 -25.88 -1.15 -7.88
N PRO A 195 -25.39 -1.30 -6.64
CA PRO A 195 -24.71 -0.28 -5.83
C PRO A 195 -23.27 -0.06 -6.27
N ARG A 196 -22.86 1.21 -6.30
CA ARG A 196 -21.50 1.63 -6.70
C ARG A 196 -20.66 1.89 -5.45
N PRO A 197 -19.36 1.54 -5.45
CA PRO A 197 -18.48 1.89 -4.34
C PRO A 197 -18.43 3.40 -4.17
N ALA A 198 -18.56 3.87 -2.94
CA ALA A 198 -18.31 5.25 -2.56
C ALA A 198 -16.88 5.41 -2.07
N TRP A 199 -16.40 6.66 -1.98
CA TRP A 199 -15.09 6.96 -1.41
C TRP A 199 -14.91 6.38 0.01
N THR A 200 -15.97 6.37 0.82
CA THR A 200 -15.95 5.76 2.17
C THR A 200 -15.53 4.30 2.13
N ASP A 201 -16.01 3.53 1.15
CA ASP A 201 -15.68 2.11 1.00
C ASP A 201 -14.20 1.94 0.63
N ILE A 202 -13.70 2.81 -0.26
CA ILE A 202 -12.28 2.85 -0.65
C ILE A 202 -11.40 3.20 0.54
N CYS A 203 -11.77 4.25 1.28
CA CYS A 203 -11.02 4.72 2.44
C CYS A 203 -10.91 3.61 3.50
N ASP A 204 -12.04 2.97 3.83
CA ASP A 204 -12.08 1.90 4.83
C ASP A 204 -11.26 0.69 4.40
N ALA A 205 -11.37 0.28 3.12
CA ALA A 205 -10.61 -0.84 2.58
C ALA A 205 -9.09 -0.58 2.57
N ILE A 206 -8.66 0.64 2.22
CA ILE A 206 -7.25 1.04 2.26
C ILE A 206 -6.72 1.05 3.69
N VAL A 207 -7.46 1.63 4.64
CA VAL A 207 -7.06 1.68 6.06
C VAL A 207 -7.01 0.28 6.65
N LEU A 208 -8.01 -0.57 6.39
CA LEU A 208 -8.05 -1.95 6.85
C LEU A 208 -6.86 -2.76 6.32
N ALA A 209 -6.62 -2.72 5.01
CA ALA A 209 -5.49 -3.44 4.41
C ALA A 209 -4.15 -2.95 4.98
N SER A 210 -3.99 -1.64 5.17
CA SER A 210 -2.78 -1.06 5.77
C SER A 210 -2.58 -1.55 7.21
N HIS A 211 -3.67 -1.69 7.98
CA HIS A 211 -3.62 -2.19 9.34
C HIS A 211 -3.23 -3.68 9.41
N VAL A 212 -3.89 -4.53 8.61
CA VAL A 212 -3.60 -5.97 8.54
C VAL A 212 -2.19 -6.24 8.03
N ALA A 213 -1.73 -5.45 7.06
CA ALA A 213 -0.44 -5.64 6.41
C ALA A 213 0.77 -5.19 7.23
N HIS A 214 0.60 -4.25 8.18
CA HIS A 214 1.74 -3.57 8.79
C HIS A 214 2.71 -4.53 9.49
N ASP A 215 2.23 -5.33 10.42
CA ASP A 215 3.10 -6.17 11.25
C ASP A 215 3.71 -7.35 10.48
N PRO A 216 2.97 -8.10 9.63
CA PRO A 216 3.56 -9.14 8.80
C PRO A 216 4.65 -8.61 7.87
N LEU A 217 4.43 -7.45 7.25
CA LEU A 217 5.41 -6.85 6.34
C LEU A 217 6.63 -6.30 7.09
N ASP A 218 6.45 -5.66 8.26
CA ASP A 218 7.57 -5.16 9.06
C ASP A 218 8.45 -6.32 9.56
N GLY A 219 7.82 -7.42 10.00
CA GLY A 219 8.51 -8.65 10.37
C GLY A 219 9.30 -9.25 9.20
N ALA A 220 8.65 -9.42 8.05
CA ALA A 220 9.27 -9.96 6.85
C ALA A 220 10.38 -9.06 6.27
N ALA A 221 10.30 -7.73 6.46
CA ALA A 221 11.32 -6.78 6.05
C ALA A 221 12.58 -6.80 6.95
N GLY A 222 12.58 -7.57 8.04
CA GLY A 222 13.63 -7.57 9.07
C GLY A 222 13.56 -6.35 10.01
N GLY A 223 12.39 -5.71 10.09
CA GLY A 223 12.17 -4.42 10.72
C GLY A 223 12.64 -3.26 9.84
N VAL A 224 11.86 -2.17 9.79
CA VAL A 224 12.29 -0.94 9.11
C VAL A 224 13.47 -0.29 9.88
N PRO A 225 14.63 -0.07 9.25
CA PRO A 225 15.74 0.67 9.84
C PRO A 225 15.32 2.07 10.31
N TRP A 226 15.81 2.50 11.47
CA TRP A 226 15.42 3.78 12.09
C TRP A 226 15.74 5.02 11.22
N ASN A 227 16.68 4.93 10.28
CA ASN A 227 17.01 6.01 9.35
C ASN A 227 16.00 6.12 8.19
N GLU A 228 15.19 5.10 7.97
CA GLU A 228 14.01 5.13 7.09
C GLU A 228 12.72 5.43 7.89
N ALA A 229 12.80 5.38 9.23
CA ALA A 229 11.80 5.99 10.11
C ALA A 229 11.97 7.52 10.10
N LEU A 230 11.69 8.12 8.94
CA LEU A 230 11.63 9.58 8.74
C LEU A 230 10.63 10.27 9.70
N TYR A 231 9.76 9.50 10.37
CA TYR A 231 8.76 9.99 11.30
C TYR A 231 8.66 9.05 12.51
N ASP A 232 9.39 9.36 13.58
CA ASP A 232 9.06 8.87 14.92
C ASP A 232 8.07 9.89 15.51
N VAL A 233 6.77 9.69 15.25
CA VAL A 233 5.73 10.54 15.84
C VAL A 233 5.55 10.09 17.28
N THR A 234 6.34 10.66 18.18
CA THR A 234 5.96 10.69 19.59
C THR A 234 4.70 11.55 19.71
N VAL A 235 3.53 10.91 19.69
CA VAL A 235 2.28 11.54 20.10
C VAL A 235 2.40 11.83 21.59
N THR A 236 2.81 13.04 21.94
CA THR A 236 2.63 13.54 23.31
C THR A 236 1.14 13.73 23.52
N PRO A 237 0.51 13.06 24.50
CA PRO A 237 -0.88 13.33 24.86
C PRO A 237 -1.00 14.83 25.11
N ARG A 238 -1.98 15.48 24.46
CA ARG A 238 -2.29 16.87 24.74
C ARG A 238 -2.77 16.92 26.19
N GLU A 239 -1.97 17.50 27.07
CA GLU A 239 -2.40 17.74 28.45
C GLU A 239 -3.69 18.56 28.40
N PRO A 240 -4.70 18.21 29.21
CA PRO A 240 -5.92 18.99 29.27
C PRO A 240 -5.54 20.42 29.67
N ASP A 241 -5.94 21.39 28.85
CA ASP A 241 -5.84 22.83 29.13
C ASP A 241 -6.42 23.08 30.53
N GLU A 242 -5.56 23.24 31.54
CA GLU A 242 -5.93 23.82 32.82
C GLU A 242 -6.17 25.31 32.61
N ARG A 243 -7.31 25.65 32.00
CA ARG A 243 -7.82 27.02 32.04
C ARG A 243 -8.24 27.35 33.46
N LYS A 244 -7.49 28.25 34.10
CA LYS A 244 -7.99 29.18 35.13
C LYS A 244 -7.94 30.59 34.57
#